data_AF-A0A9D4Q7Z5-F1
#
_entry.id   AF-A0A9D4Q7Z5-F1
#
_cell.length_a   1.000
_cell.length_b   1.000
_cell.length_c   1.000
_cell.angle_alpha   90.00
_cell.angle_beta   90.00
_cell.angle_gamma   90.00
#
_symmetry.space_group_name_H-M   'P 1'
#
loop_
_entity.id
_entity.type
_entity.pdbx_description
1 polymer ?
#
loop_
_entity_poly.entity_id
_entity_poly.type
_entity_poly.pdbx_seq_one_letter_code
_entity_poly.pdbx_strand_id
1 'polypeptide(L)'
;MKRLASLENKFGHNTKLEEAKSERECRQIKRNTITEASTERWRTSAAKKQSLQLYLEYKLAPDCEPFYRGDRESALLFQARTGSLTTQQRRWKVFEADPSCRLCGDTEETMQHIMMDCPRLGARAHPTLSLAEYMGRSDDSVDTRVEHTERAERRLKLWDRLCRQVDKHPYRVQRSGGPTAQH
;
A
#
# COMPACT_ATOMS: atom_id res chain seq x y z
N MET A 1 -14.56 0.90 31.68
CA MET A 1 -15.11 -0.47 31.79
C MET A 1 -16.09 -0.86 30.68
N LYS A 2 -17.03 -0.01 30.24
CA LYS A 2 -18.05 -0.36 29.21
C LYS A 2 -17.49 -0.86 27.85
N ARG A 3 -16.36 -0.32 27.39
CA ARG A 3 -15.74 -0.69 26.09
C ARG A 3 -15.20 -2.13 26.06
N LEU A 4 -14.65 -2.60 27.18
CA LEU A 4 -14.12 -3.96 27.29
C LEU A 4 -15.25 -5.00 27.36
N ALA A 5 -16.32 -4.72 28.11
CA ALA A 5 -17.50 -5.60 28.20
C ALA A 5 -18.22 -5.78 26.85
N SER A 6 -18.31 -4.72 26.04
CA SER A 6 -18.89 -4.82 24.69
C SER A 6 -18.02 -5.63 23.72
N LEU A 7 -16.69 -5.60 23.88
CA LEU A 7 -15.76 -6.44 23.11
C LEU A 7 -15.81 -7.90 23.59
N GLU A 8 -16.00 -8.12 24.89
CA GLU A 8 -16.17 -9.46 25.48
C GLU A 8 -17.41 -10.17 24.94
N ASN A 9 -18.56 -9.51 24.80
CA ASN A 9 -19.73 -10.10 24.12
C ASN A 9 -19.49 -10.42 22.63
N LYS A 10 -18.54 -9.73 21.98
CA LYS A 10 -18.27 -9.87 20.54
C LYS A 10 -17.18 -10.90 20.25
N PHE A 11 -16.29 -11.15 21.20
CA PHE A 11 -15.08 -11.98 21.05
C PHE A 11 -14.93 -13.06 22.15
N GLY A 12 -15.83 -13.11 23.13
CA GLY A 12 -15.71 -13.91 24.36
C GLY A 12 -16.13 -15.37 24.22
N HIS A 13 -15.88 -16.00 23.08
CA HIS A 13 -15.94 -17.45 23.02
C HIS A 13 -14.63 -18.01 23.60
N ASN A 14 -14.74 -18.77 24.69
CA ASN A 14 -13.68 -19.63 25.24
C ASN A 14 -12.49 -18.91 25.92
N THR A 15 -12.76 -17.88 26.72
CA THR A 15 -11.72 -17.20 27.52
C THR A 15 -11.37 -18.01 28.77
N LYS A 16 -10.08 -18.36 28.93
CA LYS A 16 -9.48 -19.05 30.11
C LYS A 16 -9.45 -18.20 31.40
N LEU A 17 -10.50 -17.44 31.68
CA LEU A 17 -10.56 -16.48 32.80
C LEU A 17 -10.43 -17.17 34.16
N GLU A 18 -10.83 -18.44 34.24
CA GLU A 18 -10.75 -19.27 35.44
C GLU A 18 -9.31 -19.58 35.87
N GLU A 19 -8.33 -19.44 34.96
CA GLU A 19 -6.91 -19.66 35.24
C GLU A 19 -6.23 -18.43 35.88
N ALA A 20 -6.92 -17.28 35.94
CA ALA A 20 -6.36 -16.02 36.43
C ALA A 20 -6.24 -16.00 37.96
N LYS A 21 -5.03 -15.78 38.48
CA LYS A 21 -4.74 -15.69 39.92
C LYS A 21 -4.83 -14.27 40.46
N SER A 22 -5.01 -13.27 39.58
CA SER A 22 -5.12 -11.86 39.94
C SER A 22 -5.95 -11.07 38.93
N GLU A 23 -6.43 -9.89 39.35
CA GLU A 23 -7.13 -8.97 38.46
C GLU A 23 -6.24 -8.51 37.27
N ARG A 24 -4.94 -8.34 37.51
CA ARG A 24 -3.96 -8.00 36.47
C ARG A 24 -3.88 -9.10 35.40
N GLU A 25 -3.81 -10.35 35.83
CA GLU A 25 -3.74 -11.52 34.95
C GLU A 25 -5.04 -11.70 34.17
N CYS A 26 -6.20 -11.51 34.82
CA CYS A 26 -7.50 -11.49 34.16
C CYS A 26 -7.56 -10.42 33.06
N ARG A 27 -7.11 -9.19 33.33
CA ARG A 27 -7.03 -8.12 32.31
C ARG A 27 -6.09 -8.47 31.16
N GLN A 28 -5.00 -9.19 31.42
CA GLN A 28 -4.04 -9.61 30.39
C GLN A 28 -4.64 -10.70 29.50
N ILE A 29 -5.26 -11.73 30.10
CA ILE A 29 -5.94 -12.80 29.38
C ILE A 29 -7.01 -12.21 28.46
N LYS A 30 -7.87 -11.33 28.98
CA LYS A 30 -8.89 -10.64 28.17
C LYS A 30 -8.28 -9.87 26.98
N ARG A 31 -7.20 -9.13 27.21
CA ARG A 31 -6.52 -8.37 26.14
C ARG A 31 -5.95 -9.32 25.08
N ASN A 32 -5.30 -10.40 25.47
CA ASN A 32 -4.74 -11.37 24.54
C ASN A 32 -5.84 -12.03 23.70
N THR A 33 -6.92 -12.50 24.32
CA THR A 33 -8.05 -13.12 23.60
C THR A 33 -8.70 -12.14 22.62
N ILE A 34 -8.91 -10.89 23.00
CA ILE A 34 -9.45 -9.87 22.09
C ILE A 34 -8.48 -9.63 20.92
N THR A 35 -7.17 -9.53 21.19
CA THR A 35 -6.15 -9.31 20.15
C THR A 35 -6.08 -10.48 19.18
N GLU A 36 -6.07 -11.71 19.67
CA GLU A 36 -6.06 -12.93 18.86
C GLU A 36 -7.32 -13.03 17.98
N ALA A 37 -8.50 -12.88 18.58
CA ALA A 37 -9.76 -12.95 17.85
C ALA A 37 -9.90 -11.81 16.82
N SER A 38 -9.41 -10.60 17.15
CA SER A 38 -9.39 -9.48 16.22
C SER A 38 -8.40 -9.68 15.07
N THR A 39 -7.23 -10.23 15.36
CA THR A 39 -6.18 -10.54 14.38
C THR A 39 -6.64 -11.62 13.42
N GLU A 40 -7.23 -12.70 13.93
CA GLU A 40 -7.77 -13.78 13.11
C GLU A 40 -8.88 -13.25 12.21
N ARG A 41 -9.88 -12.57 12.78
CA ARG A 41 -10.96 -11.96 11.99
C ARG A 41 -10.44 -11.02 10.91
N TRP A 42 -9.42 -10.22 11.21
CA TRP A 42 -8.78 -9.33 10.23
C TRP A 42 -8.11 -10.13 9.11
N ARG A 43 -7.30 -11.14 9.45
CA ARG A 43 -6.66 -12.05 8.47
C ARG A 43 -7.69 -12.74 7.60
N THR A 44 -8.70 -13.39 8.17
CA THR A 44 -9.74 -14.11 7.41
C THR A 44 -10.48 -13.16 6.47
N SER A 45 -10.81 -11.95 6.92
CA SER A 45 -11.53 -10.96 6.11
C SER A 45 -10.67 -10.38 4.99
N ALA A 46 -9.39 -10.16 5.25
CA ALA A 46 -8.44 -9.64 4.29
C ALA A 46 -8.08 -10.70 3.22
N ALA A 47 -7.90 -11.97 3.62
CA ALA A 47 -7.55 -13.08 2.73
C ALA A 47 -8.60 -13.34 1.65
N LYS A 48 -9.87 -13.00 1.91
CA LYS A 48 -10.97 -13.04 0.93
C LYS A 48 -10.82 -12.02 -0.21
N LYS A 49 -9.93 -11.04 -0.08
CA LYS A 49 -9.75 -9.96 -1.06
C LYS A 49 -8.45 -10.19 -1.84
N GLN A 50 -8.59 -10.57 -3.11
CA GLN A 50 -7.43 -10.83 -3.99
C GLN A 50 -6.45 -9.64 -4.05
N SER A 51 -6.95 -8.41 -4.06
CA SER A 51 -6.11 -7.20 -4.08
C SER A 51 -5.20 -7.05 -2.85
N LEU A 52 -5.53 -7.73 -1.74
CA LEU A 52 -4.75 -7.68 -0.50
C LEU A 52 -3.79 -8.85 -0.34
N GLN A 53 -3.71 -9.81 -1.28
CA GLN A 53 -2.82 -10.97 -1.16
C GLN A 53 -1.38 -10.55 -0.90
N LEU A 54 -0.84 -9.66 -1.75
CA LEU A 54 0.51 -9.13 -1.56
C LEU A 54 0.64 -8.41 -0.22
N TYR A 55 -0.36 -7.63 0.21
CA TYR A 55 -0.36 -6.96 1.52
C TYR A 55 -0.26 -7.94 2.70
N LEU A 56 -0.97 -9.07 2.64
CA LEU A 56 -0.98 -10.06 3.71
C LEU A 56 0.27 -10.94 3.79
N GLU A 57 1.01 -11.06 2.69
CA GLU A 57 2.30 -11.76 2.69
C GLU A 57 3.29 -11.14 3.69
N TYR A 58 3.25 -9.82 3.87
CA TYR A 58 4.18 -9.08 4.73
C TYR A 58 3.52 -8.45 5.95
N LYS A 59 2.20 -8.18 5.93
CA LYS A 59 1.48 -7.64 7.08
C LYS A 59 0.98 -8.79 7.94
N LEU A 60 1.66 -9.04 9.06
CA LEU A 60 1.34 -10.17 9.94
C LEU A 60 0.19 -9.88 10.92
N ALA A 61 0.02 -8.62 11.33
CA ALA A 61 -0.98 -8.20 12.30
C ALA A 61 -1.62 -6.85 11.90
N PRO A 62 -2.81 -6.51 12.41
CA PRO A 62 -3.45 -5.21 12.19
C PRO A 62 -2.85 -4.11 13.08
N ASP A 63 -1.54 -3.92 13.03
CA ASP A 63 -0.78 -2.93 13.81
C ASP A 63 -0.43 -1.68 12.99
N CYS A 64 -0.03 -0.61 13.70
CA CYS A 64 0.44 0.63 13.08
C CYS A 64 1.77 0.40 12.36
N GLU A 65 1.94 1.01 11.20
CA GLU A 65 3.24 1.03 10.51
C GLU A 65 3.99 2.31 10.90
N PRO A 66 5.30 2.24 11.16
CA PRO A 66 6.08 3.38 11.64
C PRO A 66 6.31 4.46 10.57
N PHE A 67 6.17 4.12 9.28
CA PHE A 67 6.48 5.02 8.17
C PHE A 67 5.28 5.79 7.62
N TYR A 68 4.05 5.51 8.07
CA TYR A 68 2.88 6.29 7.64
C TYR A 68 2.72 7.55 8.50
N ARG A 69 2.88 8.71 7.88
CA ARG A 69 2.79 10.02 8.55
C ARG A 69 1.39 10.64 8.52
N GLY A 70 0.42 9.97 7.90
CA GLY A 70 -0.95 10.47 7.75
C GLY A 70 -1.10 11.59 6.71
N ASP A 71 -0.06 11.83 5.91
CA ASP A 71 -0.08 12.76 4.78
C ASP A 71 -0.64 12.08 3.51
N ARG A 72 -0.74 12.87 2.43
CA ARG A 72 -1.26 12.39 1.14
C ARG A 72 -0.34 11.33 0.53
N GLU A 73 0.95 11.49 0.74
CA GLU A 73 2.01 10.62 0.24
C GLU A 73 1.93 9.23 0.87
N SER A 74 1.75 9.16 2.19
CA SER A 74 1.47 7.93 2.92
C SER A 74 0.16 7.29 2.47
N ALA A 75 -0.87 8.09 2.14
CA ALA A 75 -2.10 7.55 1.57
C ALA A 75 -1.88 6.91 0.18
N LEU A 76 -1.07 7.53 -0.68
CA LEU A 76 -0.70 6.95 -1.98
C LEU A 76 0.12 5.66 -1.81
N LEU A 77 1.08 5.65 -0.89
CA LEU A 77 1.87 4.45 -0.60
C LEU A 77 0.99 3.33 -0.04
N PHE A 78 0.05 3.65 0.84
CA PHE A 78 -0.93 2.67 1.35
C PHE A 78 -1.79 2.09 0.21
N GLN A 79 -2.24 2.94 -0.72
CA GLN A 79 -2.98 2.51 -1.90
C GLN A 79 -2.13 1.59 -2.80
N ALA A 80 -0.87 1.94 -3.00
CA ALA A 80 0.07 1.12 -3.76
C ALA A 80 0.28 -0.25 -3.11
N ARG A 81 0.54 -0.26 -1.79
CA ARG A 81 0.69 -1.51 -1.03
C ARG A 81 -0.59 -2.35 -1.08
N THR A 82 -1.78 -1.77 -1.03
CA THR A 82 -3.04 -2.54 -1.03
C THR A 82 -3.58 -2.87 -2.42
N GLY A 83 -2.83 -2.56 -3.49
CA GLY A 83 -3.28 -2.76 -4.86
C GLY A 83 -4.51 -1.91 -5.25
N SER A 84 -4.78 -0.84 -4.48
CA SER A 84 -5.95 0.03 -4.67
C SER A 84 -5.62 1.35 -5.36
N LEU A 85 -4.34 1.61 -5.64
CA LEU A 85 -3.91 2.77 -6.43
C LEU A 85 -4.60 2.75 -7.80
N THR A 86 -5.19 3.88 -8.19
CA THR A 86 -5.97 3.98 -9.42
C THR A 86 -5.06 4.25 -10.61
N THR A 87 -4.31 3.23 -11.02
CA THR A 87 -3.48 3.26 -12.23
C THR A 87 -4.32 3.07 -13.50
N GLN A 88 -3.81 3.41 -14.68
CA GLN A 88 -4.52 3.16 -15.93
C GLN A 88 -4.80 1.67 -16.17
N GLN A 89 -3.89 0.76 -15.81
CA GLN A 89 -4.16 -0.68 -15.87
C GLN A 89 -5.38 -1.06 -15.00
N ARG A 90 -5.49 -0.48 -13.79
CA ARG A 90 -6.66 -0.71 -12.93
C ARG A 90 -7.93 -0.11 -13.51
N ARG A 91 -7.84 1.07 -14.13
CA ARG A 91 -8.98 1.71 -14.80
C ARG A 91 -9.43 0.91 -16.02
N TRP A 92 -8.51 0.35 -16.80
CA TRP A 92 -8.83 -0.56 -17.90
C TRP A 92 -9.64 -1.76 -17.41
N LYS A 93 -9.22 -2.42 -16.33
CA LYS A 93 -9.94 -3.58 -15.75
C LYS A 93 -11.36 -3.27 -15.28
N VAL A 94 -11.68 -2.01 -14.97
CA VAL A 94 -12.98 -1.61 -14.39
C VAL A 94 -13.85 -0.85 -15.38
N PHE A 95 -13.24 -0.09 -16.30
CA PHE A 95 -13.91 0.87 -17.17
C PHE A 95 -13.51 0.73 -18.66
N GLU A 96 -12.72 -0.28 -19.02
CA GLU A 96 -12.23 -0.50 -20.40
C GLU A 96 -11.49 0.70 -21.02
N ALA A 97 -10.90 1.56 -20.16
CA ALA A 97 -10.09 2.71 -20.58
C ALA A 97 -8.71 2.30 -21.14
N ASP A 98 -8.03 3.20 -21.85
CA ASP A 98 -6.65 2.98 -22.31
C ASP A 98 -5.70 2.66 -21.13
N PRO A 99 -5.04 1.48 -21.11
CA PRO A 99 -4.14 1.09 -20.02
C PRO A 99 -2.77 1.78 -20.10
N SER A 100 -2.45 2.49 -21.17
CA SER A 100 -1.15 3.11 -21.41
C SER A 100 -0.78 4.14 -20.34
N CYS A 101 0.50 4.22 -19.99
CA CYS A 101 1.02 5.19 -19.03
C CYS A 101 0.70 6.61 -19.45
N ARG A 102 0.02 7.38 -18.59
CA ARG A 102 -0.33 8.77 -18.89
C ARG A 102 0.86 9.70 -19.05
N LEU A 103 2.02 9.29 -18.53
CA LEU A 103 3.22 10.10 -18.54
C LEU A 103 4.12 9.79 -19.75
N CYS A 104 4.42 8.52 -20.01
CA CYS A 104 5.31 8.13 -21.10
C CYS A 104 4.59 7.63 -22.35
N GLY A 105 3.38 7.05 -22.23
CA GLY A 105 2.64 6.47 -23.35
C GLY A 105 3.17 5.12 -23.85
N ASP A 106 4.42 4.76 -23.53
CA ASP A 106 5.10 3.60 -24.15
C ASP A 106 4.67 2.22 -23.64
N THR A 107 4.13 2.12 -22.42
CA THR A 107 3.81 0.84 -21.76
C THR A 107 2.57 1.00 -20.87
N GLU A 108 1.96 -0.10 -20.44
CA GLU A 108 0.85 -0.07 -19.47
C GLU A 108 1.26 0.63 -18.16
N GLU A 109 0.36 1.44 -17.61
CA GLU A 109 0.51 2.06 -16.28
C GLU A 109 0.27 1.02 -15.18
N THR A 110 1.24 0.13 -14.99
CA THR A 110 1.25 -0.84 -13.89
C THR A 110 1.89 -0.24 -12.63
N MET A 111 1.71 -0.89 -11.48
CA MET A 111 2.41 -0.51 -10.26
C MET A 111 3.93 -0.58 -10.46
N GLN A 112 4.42 -1.64 -11.10
CA GLN A 112 5.84 -1.81 -11.42
C GLN A 112 6.34 -0.66 -12.29
N HIS A 113 5.59 -0.28 -13.34
CA HIS A 113 5.96 0.84 -14.19
C HIS A 113 6.04 2.15 -13.40
N ILE A 114 5.02 2.47 -12.61
CA ILE A 114 5.01 3.70 -11.80
C ILE A 114 6.18 3.70 -10.83
N MET A 115 6.43 2.61 -10.11
CA MET A 115 7.38 2.57 -9.00
C MET A 115 8.84 2.36 -9.45
N MET A 116 9.08 1.69 -10.57
CA MET A 116 10.40 1.24 -10.97
C MET A 116 10.85 1.80 -12.31
N ASP A 117 9.97 1.77 -13.32
CA ASP A 117 10.42 1.83 -14.72
C ASP A 117 10.12 3.15 -15.45
N CYS A 118 9.12 3.91 -15.00
CA CYS A 118 8.64 5.09 -15.73
C CYS A 118 9.75 6.14 -15.87
N PRO A 119 10.20 6.45 -17.11
CA PRO A 119 11.31 7.37 -17.35
C PRO A 119 10.94 8.82 -17.03
N ARG A 120 9.64 9.15 -17.02
CA ARG A 120 9.14 10.49 -16.71
C ARG A 120 9.13 10.82 -15.21
N LEU A 121 9.38 9.83 -14.35
CA LEU A 121 9.44 10.00 -12.90
C LEU A 121 10.87 10.16 -12.36
N GLY A 122 11.83 10.46 -13.24
CA GLY A 122 13.24 10.63 -12.89
C GLY A 122 13.99 9.30 -12.91
N ALA A 123 15.07 9.22 -12.12
CA ALA A 123 15.90 8.02 -12.03
C ALA A 123 15.05 6.79 -11.71
N ARG A 124 15.38 5.67 -12.36
CA ARG A 124 14.78 4.37 -12.05
C ARG A 124 15.03 4.03 -10.58
N ALA A 125 14.11 3.27 -10.00
CA ALA A 125 14.34 2.74 -8.66
C ALA A 125 15.61 1.89 -8.63
N HIS A 126 16.17 1.71 -7.43
CA HIS A 126 17.43 0.99 -7.25
C HIS A 126 17.35 -0.40 -7.89
N PRO A 127 18.25 -0.77 -8.82
CA PRO A 127 18.08 -1.93 -9.70
C PRO A 127 18.08 -3.28 -8.95
N THR A 128 18.50 -3.29 -7.69
CA THR A 128 18.53 -4.50 -6.85
C THR A 128 17.28 -4.71 -6.01
N LEU A 129 16.39 -3.71 -5.89
CA LEU A 129 15.19 -3.84 -5.08
C LEU A 129 14.03 -4.36 -5.92
N SER A 130 13.34 -5.37 -5.43
CA SER A 130 12.02 -5.76 -5.90
C SER A 130 11.00 -4.66 -5.62
N LEU A 131 9.86 -4.71 -6.32
CA LEU A 131 8.73 -3.81 -6.07
C LEU A 131 8.24 -3.87 -4.62
N ALA A 132 8.26 -5.06 -4.01
CA ALA A 132 7.85 -5.24 -2.61
C ALA A 132 8.81 -4.52 -1.66
N GLU A 133 10.11 -4.77 -1.78
CA GLU A 133 11.15 -4.15 -0.94
C GLU A 133 11.15 -2.63 -1.09
N TYR A 134 10.97 -2.12 -2.32
CA TYR A 134 10.88 -0.69 -2.59
C TYR A 134 9.68 -0.03 -1.88
N MET A 135 8.59 -0.77 -1.66
CA MET A 135 7.43 -0.32 -0.87
C MET A 135 7.56 -0.62 0.64
N GLY A 136 8.76 -0.94 1.13
CA GLY A 136 9.04 -1.21 2.55
C GLY A 136 8.54 -2.57 3.04
N ARG A 137 8.40 -3.53 2.12
CA ARG A 137 8.01 -4.92 2.41
C ARG A 137 9.24 -5.82 2.31
N SER A 138 10.03 -5.81 3.37
CA SER A 138 11.23 -6.62 3.51
C SER A 138 11.43 -6.98 4.98
N ASP A 139 12.28 -7.96 5.24
CA ASP A 139 12.74 -8.32 6.59
C ASP A 139 13.86 -7.39 7.10
N ASP A 140 14.09 -6.27 6.40
CA ASP A 140 15.11 -5.29 6.77
C ASP A 140 14.76 -4.57 8.08
N SER A 141 15.76 -3.86 8.62
CA SER A 141 15.57 -2.97 9.75
C SER A 141 14.46 -1.93 9.47
N VAL A 142 13.86 -1.43 10.56
CA VAL A 142 12.86 -0.36 10.47
C VAL A 142 13.42 0.85 9.73
N ASP A 143 14.67 1.22 9.99
CA ASP A 143 15.32 2.37 9.34
C ASP A 143 15.43 2.18 7.82
N THR A 144 15.85 1.00 7.35
CA THR A 144 15.92 0.68 5.92
C THR A 144 14.53 0.74 5.27
N ARG A 145 13.51 0.18 5.94
CA ARG A 145 12.12 0.22 5.46
C ARG A 145 11.59 1.65 5.38
N VAL A 146 11.91 2.50 6.36
CA VAL A 146 11.58 3.93 6.35
C VAL A 146 12.25 4.60 5.14
N GLU A 147 13.53 4.36 4.90
CA GLU A 147 14.26 4.94 3.78
C GLU A 147 13.68 4.53 2.40
N HIS A 148 13.30 3.26 2.24
CA HIS A 148 12.65 2.75 1.03
C HIS A 148 11.27 3.40 0.84
N THR A 149 10.45 3.44 1.89
CA THR A 149 9.10 4.00 1.82
C THR A 149 9.10 5.49 1.54
N GLU A 150 10.06 6.26 2.06
CA GLU A 150 10.20 7.67 1.71
C GLU A 150 10.53 7.88 0.21
N ARG A 151 11.38 7.03 -0.37
CA ARG A 151 11.66 7.07 -1.82
C ARG A 151 10.40 6.77 -2.62
N ALA A 152 9.66 5.73 -2.23
CA ALA A 152 8.40 5.35 -2.83
C ALA A 152 7.36 6.48 -2.75
N GLU A 153 7.22 7.11 -1.60
CA GLU A 153 6.33 8.26 -1.37
C GLU A 153 6.69 9.46 -2.26
N ARG A 154 7.98 9.83 -2.34
CA ARG A 154 8.44 10.91 -3.22
C ARG A 154 8.09 10.63 -4.68
N ARG A 155 8.26 9.38 -5.12
CA ARG A 155 7.96 8.96 -6.49
C ARG A 155 6.47 8.98 -6.79
N LEU A 156 5.63 8.46 -5.88
CA LEU A 156 4.17 8.48 -6.00
C LEU A 156 3.61 9.91 -5.99
N LYS A 157 4.16 10.79 -5.14
CA LYS A 157 3.82 12.21 -5.12
C LYS A 157 4.09 12.87 -6.46
N LEU A 158 5.26 12.60 -7.05
CA LEU A 158 5.61 13.12 -8.37
C LEU A 158 4.64 12.60 -9.44
N TRP A 159 4.33 11.31 -9.43
CA TRP A 159 3.37 10.69 -10.35
C TRP A 159 1.98 11.31 -10.26
N ASP A 160 1.40 11.41 -9.06
CA ASP A 160 0.07 11.99 -8.86
C ASP A 160 0.03 13.46 -9.32
N ARG A 161 1.09 14.22 -9.03
CA ARG A 161 1.21 15.61 -9.49
C ARG A 161 1.25 15.72 -11.01
N LEU A 162 2.08 14.91 -11.69
CA LEU A 162 2.22 14.98 -13.14
C LEU A 162 0.95 14.49 -13.85
N CYS A 163 0.31 13.42 -13.37
CA CYS A 163 -0.96 12.95 -13.92
C CYS A 163 -2.04 14.04 -13.85
N ARG A 164 -2.15 14.74 -12.70
CA ARG A 164 -3.07 15.87 -12.54
C ARG A 164 -2.78 17.04 -13.49
N GLN A 165 -1.53 17.21 -13.91
CA GLN A 165 -1.17 18.24 -14.89
C GLN A 165 -1.59 17.82 -16.30
N VAL A 166 -1.41 16.55 -16.66
CA VAL A 166 -1.88 15.97 -17.93
C VAL A 166 -3.41 16.08 -18.02
N ASP A 167 -4.13 15.71 -16.97
CA ASP A 167 -5.60 15.79 -16.93
C ASP A 167 -6.11 17.24 -17.11
N LYS A 168 -5.35 18.23 -16.63
CA LYS A 168 -5.67 19.66 -16.80
C LYS A 168 -5.32 20.20 -18.20
N HIS A 169 -4.35 19.59 -18.89
CA HIS A 169 -3.83 20.07 -20.17
C HIS A 169 -3.56 18.89 -21.13
N PRO A 170 -4.63 18.21 -21.61
CA PRO A 170 -4.48 16.99 -22.41
C PRO A 170 -3.72 17.20 -23.73
N TYR A 171 -3.72 18.42 -24.27
CA TYR A 171 -3.09 18.75 -25.56
C TYR A 171 -1.58 18.99 -25.52
N ARG A 172 -0.94 19.03 -24.33
CA ARG A 172 0.49 19.39 -24.21
C ARG A 172 1.46 18.21 -24.36
N VAL A 173 0.96 16.99 -24.48
CA VAL A 173 1.75 15.75 -24.41
C VAL A 173 2.38 15.35 -25.77
N GLN A 174 1.97 15.97 -26.88
CA GLN A 174 2.43 15.60 -28.23
C GLN A 174 3.54 16.49 -28.82
N ARG A 175 4.62 16.83 -28.11
CA ARG A 175 5.82 17.42 -28.75
C ARG A 175 7.12 17.08 -28.03
N SER A 176 7.67 15.89 -28.27
CA SER A 176 9.12 15.63 -28.17
C SER A 176 9.46 14.32 -28.89
N GLY A 177 9.42 14.36 -30.23
CA GLY A 177 9.71 13.19 -31.07
C GLY A 177 9.37 13.45 -32.54
N GLY A 178 9.87 14.55 -33.11
CA GLY A 178 9.86 14.73 -34.55
C GLY A 178 11.15 14.15 -35.13
N PRO A 179 11.12 13.29 -36.17
CA PRO A 179 12.33 12.87 -36.86
C PRO A 179 12.91 14.07 -37.60
N THR A 180 14.20 14.32 -37.37
CA THR A 180 15.01 15.27 -38.14
C THR A 180 15.07 14.78 -39.58
N ALA A 181 14.28 15.39 -40.47
CA ALA A 181 14.44 15.21 -41.90
C ALA A 181 15.76 15.87 -42.31
N GLN A 182 16.73 15.05 -42.72
CA GLN A 182 17.91 15.50 -43.46
C GLN A 182 17.55 15.51 -44.95
N HIS A 183 17.66 16.68 -45.57
CA HIS A 183 17.80 16.85 -47.02
C HIS A 183 19.24 17.30 -47.28
#